data_AF-A2F0H2-F1
#
_entry.id   AF-A2F0H2-F1
#
_cell.length_a   1.000
_cell.length_b   1.000
_cell.length_c   1.000
_cell.angle_alpha   90.00
_cell.angle_beta   90.00
_cell.angle_gamma   90.00
#
_symmetry.space_group_name_H-M   'P 1'
#
loop_
_entity.id
_entity.type
_entity.pdbx_description
1 polymer ?
#
loop_
_entity_poly.entity_id
_entity_poly.type
_entity_poly.pdbx_seq_one_letter_code
_entity_poly.pdbx_strand_id
1 'polypeptide(L)'
;MTMDQDIAQELTGADLIRIYADYIDAMRSIYKLTNDKIESTFIKVKEILINKYHLKTSMILNTLFRCTYLRDRYMKAYVKLYDLINSLKNKKTHSVDKIKDVISAFENNKQKTDSSHRDYYELLKPKSLFNSIMNDDLETMIYIVNQPGFDINIKMNKDLFNSDMQYNLLEVCSYYGSEKCYLYLIQNHNFEPSDYSIALSFLGGNPQIIHESLPLIDSSNIRECVEYAIVSHNIDFFNYLNNNFPPSKYLLYCQ
;
A
#
# COMPACT_ATOMS: atom_id res chain seq x y z
N MET A 1 40.38 -41.02 -16.76
CA MET A 1 39.19 -40.41 -17.38
C MET A 1 38.67 -39.37 -16.40
N THR A 2 38.84 -38.11 -16.78
CA THR A 2 38.42 -36.91 -16.08
C THR A 2 36.90 -36.80 -16.01
N MET A 3 36.46 -36.36 -14.83
CA MET A 3 35.25 -35.56 -14.51
C MET A 3 34.27 -35.24 -15.64
N ASP A 4 33.00 -35.56 -15.39
CA ASP A 4 31.95 -34.53 -15.36
C ASP A 4 30.80 -35.05 -14.49
N GLN A 5 30.86 -34.70 -13.20
CA GLN A 5 29.66 -34.61 -12.38
C GLN A 5 29.41 -33.11 -12.20
N ASP A 6 28.65 -32.54 -13.13
CA ASP A 6 28.00 -31.24 -12.94
C ASP A 6 26.97 -31.40 -11.82
N ILE A 7 27.45 -31.28 -10.58
CA ILE A 7 26.58 -31.08 -9.42
C ILE A 7 26.11 -29.64 -9.54
N ALA A 8 24.91 -29.44 -10.08
CA ALA A 8 24.22 -28.16 -10.00
C ALA A 8 24.23 -27.71 -8.53
N GLN A 9 25.01 -26.67 -8.24
CA GLN A 9 25.15 -26.15 -6.89
C GLN A 9 23.78 -25.66 -6.43
N GLU A 10 23.20 -26.24 -5.39
CA GLU A 10 21.92 -25.79 -4.83
C GLU A 10 22.08 -24.33 -4.37
N LEU A 11 21.38 -23.41 -5.05
CA LEU A 11 21.42 -22.00 -4.72
C LEU A 11 20.72 -21.77 -3.37
N THR A 12 21.41 -21.07 -2.46
CA THR A 12 20.78 -20.63 -1.21
C THR A 12 19.86 -19.43 -1.45
N GLY A 13 18.99 -19.10 -0.49
CA GLY A 13 18.18 -17.88 -0.56
C GLY A 13 19.04 -16.61 -0.67
N ALA A 14 20.19 -16.56 0.00
CA ALA A 14 21.13 -15.45 -0.10
C ALA A 14 21.76 -15.34 -1.50
N ASP A 15 22.03 -16.48 -2.14
CA ASP A 15 22.52 -16.49 -3.52
C ASP A 15 21.48 -15.95 -4.49
N LEU A 16 20.20 -16.34 -4.33
CA LEU A 16 19.12 -15.81 -5.14
C LEU A 16 18.95 -14.29 -4.96
N ILE A 17 18.98 -13.79 -3.72
CA ILE A 17 18.91 -12.34 -3.45
C ILE A 17 20.04 -11.59 -4.17
N ARG A 18 21.25 -12.16 -4.19
CA ARG A 18 22.41 -11.56 -4.87
C ARG A 18 22.27 -11.61 -6.39
N ILE A 19 21.86 -12.74 -6.95
CA ILE A 19 21.70 -12.92 -8.41
C ILE A 19 20.62 -11.99 -8.96
N TYR A 20 19.54 -11.77 -8.22
CA TYR A 20 18.40 -10.96 -8.63
C TYR A 20 18.33 -9.61 -7.91
N ALA A 21 19.47 -9.11 -7.40
CA ALA A 21 19.50 -7.89 -6.59
C ALA A 21 18.94 -6.67 -7.33
N ASP A 22 19.21 -6.53 -8.63
CA ASP A 22 18.72 -5.43 -9.45
C ASP A 22 17.23 -5.58 -9.78
N TYR A 23 16.75 -6.80 -10.02
CA TYR A 23 15.32 -7.09 -10.11
C TYR A 23 14.58 -6.67 -8.82
N ILE A 24 15.10 -7.08 -7.66
CA ILE A 24 14.52 -6.76 -6.35
C ILE A 24 14.51 -5.25 -6.14
N ASP A 25 15.60 -4.55 -6.47
CA ASP A 25 15.67 -3.10 -6.37
C ASP A 25 14.69 -2.38 -7.30
N ALA A 26 14.54 -2.85 -8.54
CA ALA A 26 13.57 -2.30 -9.50
C ALA A 26 12.11 -2.58 -9.09
N MET A 27 11.81 -3.73 -8.51
CA MET A 27 10.48 -4.00 -7.94
C MET A 27 10.23 -3.12 -6.71
N ARG A 28 11.22 -2.99 -5.83
CA ARG A 28 11.12 -2.16 -4.63
C ARG A 28 10.89 -0.68 -4.98
N SER A 29 11.47 -0.16 -6.07
CA SER A 29 11.23 1.22 -6.49
C SER A 29 9.78 1.47 -6.92
N ILE A 30 9.09 0.46 -7.48
CA ILE A 30 7.65 0.52 -7.73
C ILE A 30 6.89 0.64 -6.40
N TYR A 31 7.10 -0.32 -5.48
CA TYR A 31 6.33 -0.37 -4.23
C TYR A 31 6.65 0.78 -3.27
N LYS A 32 7.83 1.40 -3.38
CA LYS A 32 8.24 2.57 -2.59
C LYS A 32 8.19 3.88 -3.39
N LEU A 33 7.42 3.92 -4.49
CA LEU A 33 7.29 5.12 -5.32
C LEU A 33 6.82 6.33 -4.50
N THR A 34 7.40 7.48 -4.80
CA THR A 34 7.08 8.81 -4.29
C THR A 34 7.01 9.80 -5.46
N ASN A 35 6.44 10.99 -5.23
CA ASN A 35 6.23 11.98 -6.30
C ASN A 35 7.51 12.42 -7.02
N ASP A 36 8.65 12.42 -6.33
CA ASP A 36 9.98 12.81 -6.82
C ASP A 36 10.73 11.69 -7.55
N LYS A 37 10.27 10.43 -7.46
CA LYS A 37 11.00 9.26 -7.98
C LYS A 37 10.40 8.65 -9.25
N ILE A 38 9.44 9.31 -9.89
CA ILE A 38 8.70 8.77 -11.03
C ILE A 38 9.63 8.43 -12.20
N GLU A 39 10.51 9.36 -12.60
CA GLU A 39 11.41 9.19 -13.74
C GLU A 39 12.47 8.12 -13.48
N SER A 40 13.14 8.18 -12.32
CA SER A 40 14.15 7.18 -11.96
C SER A 40 13.55 5.77 -11.82
N THR A 41 12.32 5.67 -11.30
CA THR A 41 11.58 4.40 -11.25
C THR A 41 11.22 3.91 -12.65
N PHE A 42 10.73 4.78 -13.53
CA PHE A 42 10.43 4.42 -14.92
C PHE A 42 11.66 3.85 -15.65
N ILE A 43 12.83 4.48 -15.49
CA ILE A 43 14.09 3.99 -16.07
C ILE A 43 14.44 2.60 -15.55
N LYS A 44 14.40 2.38 -14.22
CA LYS A 44 14.65 1.05 -13.62
C LYS A 44 13.69 -0.01 -14.15
N VAL A 45 12.40 0.31 -14.20
CA VAL A 45 11.37 -0.61 -14.70
C VAL A 45 11.63 -0.97 -16.16
N LYS A 46 11.94 0.02 -17.00
CA LYS A 46 12.20 -0.20 -18.43
C LYS A 46 13.47 -1.02 -18.65
N GLU A 47 14.60 -0.61 -18.09
CA GLU A 47 15.89 -1.24 -18.38
C GLU A 47 16.06 -2.59 -17.67
N ILE A 48 15.59 -2.71 -16.43
CA ILE A 48 15.79 -3.92 -15.64
C ILE A 48 14.63 -4.88 -15.87
N LEU A 49 13.40 -4.48 -15.53
CA LEU A 49 12.28 -5.42 -15.54
C LEU A 49 11.87 -5.80 -16.98
N ILE A 50 11.74 -4.82 -17.88
CA ILE A 50 11.30 -5.07 -19.26
C ILE A 50 12.46 -5.55 -20.15
N ASN A 51 13.56 -4.81 -20.23
CA ASN A 51 14.62 -5.13 -21.20
C ASN A 51 15.48 -6.33 -20.76
N LYS A 52 15.97 -6.35 -19.51
CA LYS A 52 16.83 -7.44 -19.01
C LYS A 52 16.06 -8.70 -18.63
N TYR A 53 14.97 -8.56 -17.86
CA TYR A 53 14.21 -9.72 -17.35
C TYR A 53 12.98 -10.08 -18.21
N HIS A 54 12.69 -9.34 -19.27
CA HIS A 54 11.60 -9.62 -20.21
C HIS A 54 10.20 -9.71 -19.56
N LEU A 55 9.97 -8.96 -18.47
CA LEU A 55 8.66 -8.89 -17.85
C LEU A 55 7.66 -8.24 -18.81
N LYS A 56 6.51 -8.89 -18.95
CA LYS A 56 5.41 -8.36 -19.75
C LYS A 56 4.93 -7.05 -19.13
N THR A 57 4.79 -6.02 -19.97
CA THR A 57 4.24 -4.72 -19.55
C THR A 57 2.88 -4.85 -18.87
N SER A 58 2.04 -5.82 -19.25
CA SER A 58 0.77 -6.09 -18.58
C SER A 58 0.90 -6.49 -17.11
N MET A 59 1.95 -7.24 -16.74
CA MET A 59 2.22 -7.62 -15.36
C MET A 59 2.65 -6.40 -14.52
N ILE A 60 3.48 -5.54 -15.11
CA ILE A 60 3.90 -4.29 -14.48
C ILE A 60 2.69 -3.35 -14.30
N LEU A 61 1.85 -3.20 -15.32
CA LEU A 61 0.64 -2.36 -15.23
C LEU A 61 -0.35 -2.88 -14.18
N ASN A 62 -0.51 -4.20 -14.03
CA ASN A 62 -1.31 -4.78 -12.95
C ASN A 62 -0.71 -4.47 -11.57
N THR A 63 0.61 -4.58 -11.43
CA THR A 63 1.31 -4.22 -10.19
C THR A 63 1.08 -2.74 -9.84
N LEU A 64 1.25 -1.84 -10.81
CA LEU A 64 1.02 -0.40 -10.64
C LEU A 64 -0.44 -0.08 -10.32
N PHE A 65 -1.38 -0.76 -10.96
CA PHE A 65 -2.81 -0.67 -10.64
C PHE A 65 -3.03 -1.00 -9.17
N ARG A 66 -2.59 -2.17 -8.68
CA ARG A 66 -2.71 -2.54 -7.25
C ARG A 66 -2.07 -1.51 -6.32
N CYS A 67 -0.87 -1.04 -6.66
CA CYS A 67 -0.17 -0.04 -5.84
C CYS A 67 -0.89 1.31 -5.78
N THR A 68 -1.65 1.67 -6.82
CA THR A 68 -2.47 2.90 -6.84
C THR A 68 -3.48 2.92 -5.70
N TYR A 69 -4.04 1.76 -5.35
CA TYR A 69 -5.03 1.60 -4.27
C TYR A 69 -4.39 1.28 -2.92
N LEU A 70 -3.29 0.52 -2.89
CA LEU A 70 -2.59 0.17 -1.65
C LEU A 70 -1.79 1.33 -1.06
N ARG A 71 -1.35 2.27 -1.91
CA ARG A 71 -0.52 3.42 -1.51
C ARG A 71 -1.07 4.70 -2.12
N ASP A 72 -2.38 4.90 -1.97
CA ASP A 72 -3.13 5.98 -2.62
C ASP A 72 -2.73 7.40 -2.18
N ARG A 73 -1.98 7.54 -1.08
CA ARG A 73 -1.20 8.77 -0.77
C ARG A 73 -0.37 9.24 -1.97
N TYR A 74 0.15 8.31 -2.75
CA TYR A 74 0.96 8.57 -3.95
C TYR A 74 0.21 8.25 -5.25
N MET A 75 -1.13 8.20 -5.25
CA MET A 75 -1.91 7.80 -6.42
C MET A 75 -1.59 8.62 -7.68
N LYS A 76 -1.31 9.94 -7.54
CA LYS A 76 -0.87 10.78 -8.66
C LYS A 76 0.45 10.30 -9.27
N ALA A 77 1.42 9.88 -8.44
CA ALA A 77 2.68 9.33 -8.93
C ALA A 77 2.49 7.99 -9.63
N TYR A 78 1.66 7.11 -9.06
CA TYR A 78 1.36 5.81 -9.67
C TYR A 78 0.63 5.94 -11.00
N VAL A 79 -0.36 6.84 -11.10
CA VAL A 79 -1.06 7.12 -12.36
C VAL A 79 -0.07 7.61 -13.43
N LYS A 80 0.84 8.52 -13.08
CA LYS A 80 1.88 9.01 -14.00
C LYS A 80 2.81 7.89 -14.46
N LEU A 81 3.32 7.07 -13.53
CA LEU A 81 4.20 5.94 -13.87
C LEU A 81 3.45 4.90 -14.72
N TYR A 82 2.19 4.62 -14.40
CA TYR A 82 1.30 3.76 -15.19
C TYR A 82 1.19 4.27 -16.62
N ASP A 83 0.97 5.56 -16.83
CA ASP A 83 0.86 6.15 -18.17
C ASP A 83 2.17 6.07 -18.96
N LEU A 84 3.32 6.31 -18.32
CA LEU A 84 4.62 6.14 -18.95
C LEU A 84 4.83 4.69 -19.42
N ILE A 85 4.50 3.70 -18.60
CA ILE A 85 4.63 2.28 -18.95
C ILE A 85 3.60 1.87 -20.01
N ASN A 86 2.36 2.34 -19.91
CA ASN A 86 1.29 2.09 -20.87
C ASN A 86 1.60 2.74 -22.23
N SER A 87 2.37 3.84 -22.26
CA SER A 87 2.84 4.50 -23.47
C SER A 87 3.70 3.56 -24.34
N LEU A 88 4.39 2.59 -23.75
CA LEU A 88 5.23 1.60 -24.44
C LEU A 88 4.44 0.54 -25.21
N LYS A 89 3.13 0.41 -24.97
CA LYS A 89 2.27 -0.60 -25.61
C LYS A 89 1.58 -0.07 -26.87
N ASN A 90 1.35 -0.93 -27.85
CA ASN A 90 0.48 -0.60 -29.00
C ASN A 90 -0.99 -0.46 -28.56
N LYS A 91 -1.51 -1.44 -27.80
CA LYS A 91 -2.87 -1.40 -27.24
C LYS A 91 -2.85 -0.90 -25.80
N LYS A 92 -3.43 0.27 -25.56
CA LYS A 92 -3.50 0.91 -24.24
C LYS A 92 -4.46 0.18 -23.30
N THR A 93 -4.19 0.27 -22.01
CA THR A 93 -5.03 -0.27 -20.93
C THR A 93 -5.52 0.85 -20.01
N HIS A 94 -6.76 0.72 -19.53
CA HIS A 94 -7.56 1.79 -18.90
C HIS A 94 -7.89 1.50 -17.42
N SER A 95 -7.13 0.63 -16.76
CA SER A 95 -7.44 0.15 -15.40
C SER A 95 -7.42 1.24 -14.33
N VAL A 96 -6.69 2.34 -14.56
CA VAL A 96 -6.59 3.47 -13.61
C VAL A 96 -7.50 4.66 -13.96
N ASP A 97 -8.37 4.52 -14.97
CA ASP A 97 -9.19 5.63 -15.47
C ASP A 97 -10.14 6.19 -14.40
N LYS A 98 -10.65 5.32 -13.50
CA LYS A 98 -11.44 5.77 -12.33
C LYS A 98 -10.67 6.79 -11.47
N ILE A 99 -9.41 6.50 -11.15
CA ILE A 99 -8.57 7.39 -10.33
C ILE A 99 -8.18 8.64 -11.13
N LYS A 100 -7.92 8.52 -12.44
CA LYS A 100 -7.70 9.69 -13.32
C LYS A 100 -8.89 10.63 -13.35
N ASP A 101 -10.10 10.10 -13.39
CA ASP A 101 -11.33 10.89 -13.38
C ASP A 101 -11.52 11.63 -12.05
N VAL A 102 -11.12 11.04 -10.93
CA VAL A 102 -11.10 11.70 -9.61
C VAL A 102 -10.09 12.85 -9.60
N ILE A 103 -8.85 12.56 -10.00
CA ILE A 103 -7.77 13.57 -10.06
C ILE A 103 -8.20 14.73 -10.97
N SER A 104 -8.70 14.43 -12.15
CA SER A 104 -9.13 15.44 -13.13
C SER A 104 -10.33 16.24 -12.62
N ALA A 105 -11.29 15.63 -11.94
CA ALA A 105 -12.40 16.36 -11.35
C ALA A 105 -11.92 17.33 -10.27
N PHE A 106 -11.03 16.88 -9.39
CA PHE A 106 -10.43 17.71 -8.34
C PHE A 106 -9.67 18.91 -8.92
N GLU A 107 -8.79 18.68 -9.90
CA GLU A 107 -7.98 19.73 -10.53
C GLU A 107 -8.84 20.77 -11.28
N ASN A 108 -10.01 20.38 -11.75
CA ASN A 108 -10.97 21.26 -12.42
C ASN A 108 -12.05 21.83 -11.48
N ASN A 109 -11.91 21.67 -10.16
CA ASN A 109 -12.90 22.10 -9.15
C ASN A 109 -14.32 21.54 -9.40
N LYS A 110 -14.43 20.36 -10.00
CA LYS A 110 -15.70 19.67 -10.23
C LYS A 110 -15.98 18.73 -9.06
N GLN A 111 -17.14 18.88 -8.43
CA GLN A 111 -17.57 17.94 -7.41
C GLN A 111 -17.87 16.57 -8.05
N LYS A 112 -17.43 15.49 -7.38
CA LYS A 112 -17.84 14.12 -7.69
C LYS A 112 -18.91 13.70 -6.70
N THR A 113 -20.07 13.28 -7.21
CA THR A 113 -21.24 12.90 -6.40
C THR A 113 -21.32 11.38 -6.17
N ASP A 114 -20.69 10.59 -7.04
CA ASP A 114 -20.65 9.14 -6.97
C ASP A 114 -19.82 8.65 -5.76
N SER A 115 -20.34 7.67 -5.03
CA SER A 115 -19.82 7.22 -3.73
C SER A 115 -18.42 6.61 -3.84
N SER A 116 -18.15 5.80 -4.87
CA SER A 116 -16.83 5.15 -5.04
C SER A 116 -15.69 6.14 -5.30
N HIS A 117 -16.03 7.35 -5.76
CA HIS A 117 -15.07 8.39 -6.12
C HIS A 117 -14.90 9.45 -5.02
N ARG A 118 -15.83 9.49 -4.06
CA ARG A 118 -15.91 10.52 -3.03
C ARG A 118 -14.69 10.50 -2.11
N ASP A 119 -14.29 9.32 -1.65
CA ASP A 119 -13.25 9.23 -0.62
C ASP A 119 -11.85 9.48 -1.20
N TYR A 120 -11.58 9.03 -2.43
CA TYR A 120 -10.36 9.43 -3.16
C TYR A 120 -10.34 10.93 -3.49
N TYR A 121 -11.50 11.54 -3.77
CA TYR A 121 -11.60 12.98 -3.93
C TYR A 121 -11.31 13.70 -2.61
N GLU A 122 -11.82 13.17 -1.49
CA GLU A 122 -11.56 13.71 -0.16
C GLU A 122 -10.07 13.71 0.17
N LEU A 123 -9.33 12.64 -0.16
CA LEU A 123 -7.87 12.59 -0.01
C LEU A 123 -7.13 13.71 -0.75
N LEU A 124 -7.66 14.18 -1.87
CA LEU A 124 -7.07 15.29 -2.63
C LEU A 124 -7.39 16.66 -2.05
N LYS A 125 -8.52 16.79 -1.35
CA LYS A 125 -9.00 18.05 -0.80
C LYS A 125 -8.19 18.44 0.44
N PRO A 126 -7.36 19.50 0.39
CA PRO A 126 -6.61 19.93 1.56
C PRO A 126 -7.54 20.24 2.73
N LYS A 127 -7.12 19.86 3.93
CA LYS A 127 -7.88 20.07 5.17
C LYS A 127 -9.25 19.37 5.24
N SER A 128 -9.52 18.38 4.38
CA SER A 128 -10.58 17.41 4.64
C SER A 128 -10.16 16.43 5.76
N LEU A 129 -11.10 15.63 6.26
CA LEU A 129 -10.82 14.70 7.35
C LEU A 129 -9.86 13.60 6.92
N PHE A 130 -10.14 12.91 5.80
CA PHE A 130 -9.24 11.84 5.35
C PHE A 130 -7.93 12.39 4.81
N ASN A 131 -7.90 13.61 4.25
CA ASN A 131 -6.63 14.26 3.88
C ASN A 131 -5.79 14.61 5.11
N SER A 132 -6.40 15.12 6.19
CA SER A 132 -5.66 15.45 7.41
C SER A 132 -5.11 14.19 8.07
N ILE A 133 -5.91 13.11 8.17
CA ILE A 133 -5.41 11.82 8.64
C ILE A 133 -4.30 11.30 7.73
N MET A 134 -4.48 11.28 6.41
CA MET A 134 -3.44 10.81 5.46
C MET A 134 -2.09 11.53 5.64
N ASN A 135 -2.08 12.79 6.05
CA ASN A 135 -0.87 13.59 6.24
C ASN A 135 -0.45 13.74 7.71
N ASP A 136 -1.11 13.02 8.63
CA ASP A 136 -0.91 13.13 10.09
C ASP A 136 -1.04 14.57 10.63
N ASP A 137 -1.94 15.35 10.03
CA ASP A 137 -2.33 16.70 10.46
C ASP A 137 -3.36 16.61 11.60
N LEU A 138 -2.82 16.44 12.81
CA LEU A 138 -3.61 16.31 14.03
C LEU A 138 -4.50 17.54 14.29
N GLU A 139 -4.01 18.76 14.06
CA GLU A 139 -4.75 19.98 14.37
C GLU A 139 -6.03 20.08 13.54
N THR A 140 -5.92 19.83 12.23
CA THR A 140 -7.10 19.84 11.35
C THR A 140 -8.05 18.71 11.70
N MET A 141 -7.54 17.51 12.01
CA MET A 141 -8.38 16.38 12.42
C MET A 141 -9.18 16.71 13.70
N ILE A 142 -8.51 17.19 14.76
CA ILE A 142 -9.14 17.61 16.03
C ILE A 142 -10.22 18.66 15.78
N TYR A 143 -9.91 19.67 14.96
CA TYR A 143 -10.88 20.71 14.63
C TYR A 143 -12.15 20.13 14.02
N ILE A 144 -12.04 19.17 13.10
CA ILE A 144 -13.18 18.54 12.43
C ILE A 144 -13.96 17.63 13.38
N VAL A 145 -13.29 16.69 14.06
CA VAL A 145 -13.97 15.65 14.85
C VAL A 145 -14.67 16.19 16.09
N ASN A 146 -14.25 17.37 16.58
CA ASN A 146 -14.88 18.05 17.71
C ASN A 146 -15.95 19.07 17.31
N GLN A 147 -16.30 19.19 16.02
CA GLN A 147 -17.40 20.05 15.61
C GLN A 147 -18.74 19.52 16.17
N PRO A 148 -19.64 20.41 16.64
CA PRO A 148 -20.98 19.99 17.05
C PRO A 148 -21.70 19.23 15.93
N GLY A 149 -22.17 18.01 16.23
CA GLY A 149 -22.91 17.17 15.29
C GLY A 149 -22.04 16.35 14.32
N PHE A 150 -20.72 16.33 14.51
CA PHE A 150 -19.85 15.42 13.76
C PHE A 150 -20.13 13.95 14.13
N ASP A 151 -20.24 13.08 13.12
CA ASP A 151 -20.37 11.64 13.33
C ASP A 151 -18.99 10.96 13.39
N ILE A 152 -18.58 10.58 14.59
CA ILE A 152 -17.30 9.91 14.83
C ILE A 152 -17.22 8.51 14.18
N ASN A 153 -18.37 7.92 13.83
CA ASN A 153 -18.44 6.59 13.22
C ASN A 153 -18.34 6.64 11.69
N ILE A 154 -18.01 7.79 11.10
CA ILE A 154 -17.77 7.91 9.67
C ILE A 154 -16.72 6.89 9.21
N LYS A 155 -16.98 6.27 8.05
CA LYS A 155 -16.10 5.28 7.45
C LYS A 155 -15.57 5.76 6.12
N MET A 156 -14.31 5.40 5.85
CA MET A 156 -13.68 5.57 4.55
C MET A 156 -13.88 4.30 3.72
N ASN A 157 -14.43 4.43 2.53
CA ASN A 157 -14.50 3.33 1.57
C ASN A 157 -13.15 3.19 0.86
N LYS A 158 -12.68 1.95 0.74
CA LYS A 158 -11.47 1.57 0.01
C LYS A 158 -11.78 0.41 -0.92
N ASP A 159 -11.24 0.48 -2.13
CA ASP A 159 -11.28 -0.62 -3.09
C ASP A 159 -9.92 -1.34 -3.00
N LEU A 160 -9.83 -2.34 -2.13
CA LEU A 160 -8.62 -3.15 -1.96
C LEU A 160 -8.90 -4.57 -2.44
N PHE A 161 -8.09 -5.04 -3.39
CA PHE A 161 -8.17 -6.39 -3.94
C PHE A 161 -9.53 -6.76 -4.57
N ASN A 162 -10.21 -5.78 -5.18
CA ASN A 162 -11.58 -5.91 -5.71
C ASN A 162 -12.64 -6.21 -4.63
N SER A 163 -12.37 -5.78 -3.39
CA SER A 163 -13.31 -5.82 -2.29
C SER A 163 -13.55 -4.41 -1.78
N ASP A 164 -14.82 -4.06 -1.62
CA ASP A 164 -15.23 -2.81 -0.99
C ASP A 164 -15.06 -2.94 0.53
N MET A 165 -14.03 -2.28 1.05
CA MET A 165 -13.71 -2.22 2.48
C MET A 165 -14.19 -0.89 3.05
N GLN A 166 -14.65 -0.90 4.30
CA GLN A 166 -15.04 0.32 5.01
C GLN A 166 -14.23 0.44 6.30
N TYR A 167 -13.32 1.41 6.33
CA TYR A 167 -12.44 1.63 7.46
C TYR A 167 -12.92 2.73 8.38
N ASN A 168 -12.94 2.48 9.67
CA ASN A 168 -13.15 3.51 10.68
C ASN A 168 -11.91 4.43 10.79
N LEU A 169 -12.01 5.53 11.54
CA LEU A 169 -10.93 6.51 11.64
C LEU A 169 -9.60 5.92 12.17
N LEU A 170 -9.65 4.99 13.12
CA LEU A 170 -8.44 4.36 13.66
C LEU A 170 -7.77 3.44 12.62
N GLU A 171 -8.57 2.66 11.88
CA GLU A 171 -8.10 1.81 10.78
C GLU A 171 -7.49 2.65 9.64
N VAL A 172 -8.07 3.81 9.33
CA VAL A 172 -7.50 4.77 8.36
C VAL A 172 -6.15 5.32 8.86
N CYS A 173 -6.03 5.62 10.16
CA CYS A 173 -4.75 6.03 10.74
C CYS A 173 -3.70 4.92 10.63
N SER A 174 -4.06 3.66 10.91
CA SER A 174 -3.16 2.50 10.71
C SER A 174 -2.74 2.33 9.25
N TYR A 175 -3.68 2.43 8.31
CA TYR A 175 -3.42 2.33 6.87
C TYR A 175 -2.38 3.37 6.40
N TYR A 176 -2.46 4.60 6.92
CA TYR A 176 -1.55 5.69 6.55
C TYR A 176 -0.31 5.83 7.43
N GLY A 177 -0.24 5.13 8.56
CA GLY A 177 0.82 5.30 9.54
C GLY A 177 0.76 6.65 10.26
N SER A 178 -0.44 7.17 10.51
CA SER A 178 -0.70 8.51 11.06
C SER A 178 -0.72 8.48 12.59
N GLU A 179 0.45 8.46 13.19
CA GLU A 179 0.68 8.25 14.63
C GLU A 179 -0.04 9.25 15.51
N LYS A 180 0.06 10.56 15.21
CA LYS A 180 -0.55 11.59 16.06
C LYS A 180 -2.06 11.47 16.07
N CYS A 181 -2.65 11.28 14.88
CA CYS A 181 -4.09 11.07 14.74
C CYS A 181 -4.54 9.78 15.43
N TYR A 182 -3.78 8.69 15.27
CA TYR A 182 -4.05 7.39 15.89
C TYR A 182 -4.13 7.49 17.42
N LEU A 183 -3.08 8.04 18.05
CA LEU A 183 -2.99 8.17 19.50
C LEU A 183 -4.11 9.07 20.06
N TYR A 184 -4.46 10.14 19.34
CA TYR A 184 -5.54 11.02 19.76
C TYR A 184 -6.90 10.30 19.79
N LEU A 185 -7.21 9.49 18.77
CA LEU A 185 -8.48 8.76 18.68
C LEU A 185 -8.63 7.73 19.82
N ILE A 186 -7.56 7.02 20.16
CA ILE A 186 -7.55 6.09 21.30
C ILE A 186 -7.80 6.87 22.61
N GLN A 187 -7.03 7.94 22.84
CA GLN A 187 -7.04 8.66 24.11
C GLN A 187 -8.32 9.47 24.37
N ASN A 188 -8.95 10.01 23.33
CA ASN A 188 -10.04 11.00 23.48
C ASN A 188 -11.39 10.49 22.97
N HIS A 189 -11.41 9.44 22.14
CA HIS A 189 -12.64 8.91 21.54
C HIS A 189 -12.87 7.42 21.81
N ASN A 190 -12.08 6.80 22.71
CA ASN A 190 -12.21 5.41 23.13
C ASN A 190 -12.22 4.42 21.96
N PHE A 191 -11.48 4.71 20.88
CA PHE A 191 -11.26 3.72 19.84
C PHE A 191 -10.36 2.60 20.39
N GLU A 192 -10.73 1.36 20.09
CA GLU A 192 -9.92 0.18 20.36
C GLU A 192 -9.34 -0.35 19.04
N PRO A 193 -8.09 -0.86 19.03
CA PRO A 193 -7.53 -1.49 17.84
C PRO A 193 -8.36 -2.69 17.39
N SER A 194 -8.87 -2.65 16.15
CA SER A 194 -9.53 -3.78 15.50
C SER A 194 -8.51 -4.70 14.83
N ASP A 195 -8.93 -5.92 14.48
CA ASP A 195 -8.13 -6.85 13.65
C ASP A 195 -7.61 -6.19 12.37
N TYR A 196 -8.45 -5.36 11.72
CA TYR A 196 -8.04 -4.60 10.55
C TYR A 196 -7.02 -3.50 10.90
N SER A 197 -7.20 -2.76 11.99
CA SER A 197 -6.24 -1.73 12.42
C SER A 197 -4.87 -2.32 12.72
N ILE A 198 -4.83 -3.49 13.37
CA ILE A 198 -3.62 -4.26 13.67
C ILE A 198 -2.94 -4.68 12.35
N ALA A 199 -3.67 -5.31 11.43
CA ALA A 199 -3.11 -5.79 10.18
C ALA A 199 -2.64 -4.63 9.27
N LEU A 200 -3.41 -3.54 9.20
CA LEU A 200 -3.08 -2.33 8.45
C LEU A 200 -1.84 -1.61 8.99
N SER A 201 -1.48 -1.79 10.26
CA SER A 201 -0.25 -1.19 10.83
C SER A 201 1.00 -1.59 10.04
N PHE A 202 1.04 -2.82 9.50
CA PHE A 202 2.12 -3.31 8.66
C PHE A 202 2.15 -2.65 7.27
N LEU A 203 0.99 -2.26 6.73
CA LEU A 203 0.92 -1.51 5.48
C LEU A 203 1.37 -0.05 5.67
N GLY A 204 0.88 0.60 6.74
CA GLY A 204 1.26 1.97 7.08
C GLY A 204 2.72 2.10 7.51
N GLY A 205 3.25 1.08 8.18
CA GLY A 205 4.67 0.97 8.50
C GLY A 205 5.16 1.94 9.57
N ASN A 206 4.28 2.56 10.34
CA ASN A 206 4.67 3.45 11.44
C ASN A 206 5.12 2.60 12.65
N PRO A 207 6.36 2.79 13.16
CA PRO A 207 6.90 1.97 14.25
C PRO A 207 6.08 2.01 15.55
N GLN A 208 5.53 3.17 15.91
CA GLN A 208 4.75 3.33 17.14
C GLN A 208 3.42 2.56 17.05
N ILE A 209 2.69 2.71 15.93
CA ILE A 209 1.43 1.97 15.70
C ILE A 209 1.69 0.46 15.65
N ILE A 210 2.77 0.04 14.98
CA ILE A 210 3.15 -1.38 14.95
C ILE A 210 3.42 -1.88 16.36
N HIS A 211 4.21 -1.16 17.16
CA HIS A 211 4.54 -1.55 18.53
C HIS A 211 3.28 -1.75 19.40
N GLU A 212 2.27 -0.89 19.25
CA GLU A 212 0.98 -1.04 19.94
C GLU A 212 0.14 -2.22 19.40
N SER A 213 0.30 -2.55 18.11
CA SER A 213 -0.42 -3.63 17.44
C SER A 213 0.16 -5.02 17.75
N LEU A 214 1.49 -5.12 17.96
CA LEU A 214 2.19 -6.41 18.12
C LEU A 214 1.62 -7.33 19.21
N PRO A 215 1.28 -6.85 20.42
CA PRO A 215 0.74 -7.70 21.49
C PRO A 215 -0.67 -8.23 21.20
N LEU A 216 -1.37 -7.65 20.20
CA LEU A 216 -2.76 -7.96 19.86
C LEU A 216 -2.87 -8.94 18.67
N ILE A 217 -1.73 -9.38 18.13
CA ILE A 217 -1.72 -10.34 17.02
C ILE A 217 -2.05 -11.74 17.56
N ASP A 218 -3.09 -12.36 16.98
CA ASP A 218 -3.48 -13.72 17.31
C ASP A 218 -3.93 -14.52 16.07
N SER A 219 -4.50 -15.71 16.28
CA SER A 219 -4.98 -16.57 15.19
C SER A 219 -6.09 -15.97 14.31
N SER A 220 -6.87 -15.00 14.80
CA SER A 220 -7.95 -14.35 14.05
C SER A 220 -7.42 -13.41 12.96
N ASN A 221 -6.25 -12.79 13.17
CA ASN A 221 -5.76 -11.67 12.35
C ASN A 221 -4.34 -11.85 11.79
N ILE A 222 -3.62 -12.90 12.18
CA ILE A 222 -2.25 -13.16 11.71
C ILE A 222 -2.16 -13.27 10.18
N ARG A 223 -3.20 -13.79 9.53
CA ARG A 223 -3.21 -13.97 8.07
C ARG A 223 -3.17 -12.62 7.37
N GLU A 224 -4.04 -11.71 7.77
CA GLU A 224 -4.13 -10.36 7.24
C GLU A 224 -2.86 -9.57 7.56
N CYS A 225 -2.29 -9.74 8.76
CA CYS A 225 -0.99 -9.14 9.12
C CYS A 225 0.12 -9.57 8.15
N VAL A 226 0.20 -10.87 7.82
CA VAL A 226 1.19 -11.39 6.86
C VAL A 226 0.91 -10.86 5.45
N GLU A 227 -0.35 -10.82 5.02
CA GLU A 227 -0.72 -10.26 3.72
C GLU A 227 -0.28 -8.80 3.58
N TYR A 228 -0.60 -7.95 4.57
CA TYR A 228 -0.21 -6.55 4.56
C TYR A 228 1.31 -6.36 4.71
N ALA A 229 2.00 -7.19 5.48
CA ALA A 229 3.46 -7.20 5.52
C ALA A 229 4.08 -7.49 4.15
N ILE A 230 3.55 -8.48 3.40
CA ILE A 230 4.01 -8.81 2.05
C ILE A 230 3.74 -7.65 1.09
N VAL A 231 2.50 -7.11 1.06
CA VAL A 231 2.17 -6.05 0.11
C VAL A 231 2.82 -4.70 0.43
N SER A 232 3.27 -4.49 1.68
CA SER A 232 4.10 -3.34 2.06
C SER A 232 5.51 -3.36 1.45
N HIS A 233 5.94 -4.51 0.91
CA HIS A 233 7.31 -4.74 0.43
C HIS A 233 8.37 -4.44 1.50
N ASN A 234 8.05 -4.76 2.75
CA ASN A 234 8.97 -4.71 3.88
C ASN A 234 9.27 -6.13 4.38
N ILE A 235 10.43 -6.64 4.00
CA ILE A 235 10.86 -7.99 4.36
C ILE A 235 11.06 -8.17 5.86
N ASP A 236 11.38 -7.10 6.60
CA ASP A 236 11.61 -7.18 8.04
C ASP A 236 10.29 -7.46 8.78
N PHE A 237 9.18 -6.89 8.29
CA PHE A 237 7.84 -7.19 8.83
C PHE A 237 7.48 -8.66 8.60
N PHE A 238 7.70 -9.17 7.39
CA PHE A 238 7.44 -10.59 7.09
C PHE A 238 8.31 -11.51 7.96
N ASN A 239 9.61 -11.23 8.06
CA ASN A 239 10.53 -12.03 8.86
C ASN A 239 10.15 -12.03 10.34
N TYR A 240 9.77 -10.86 10.88
CA TYR A 240 9.26 -10.77 12.24
C TYR A 240 8.05 -11.69 12.44
N LEU A 241 7.04 -11.58 11.58
CA LEU A 241 5.82 -12.39 11.69
C LEU A 241 6.13 -13.89 11.55
N ASN A 242 6.97 -14.27 10.59
CA ASN A 242 7.33 -15.67 10.34
C ASN A 242 8.14 -16.30 11.47
N ASN A 243 8.96 -15.52 12.18
CA ASN A 243 9.76 -16.01 13.29
C ASN A 243 8.98 -16.09 14.61
N ASN A 244 7.95 -15.25 14.78
CA ASN A 244 7.18 -15.16 16.03
C ASN A 244 5.83 -15.90 15.96
N PHE A 245 5.33 -16.24 14.77
CA PHE A 245 4.05 -16.92 14.59
C PHE A 245 4.19 -18.13 13.66
N PRO A 246 3.57 -19.28 13.97
CA PRO A 246 3.78 -20.51 13.21
C PRO A 246 3.18 -20.43 11.79
N PRO A 247 3.93 -20.83 10.74
CA PRO A 247 3.50 -20.70 9.34
C PRO A 247 2.23 -21.46 8.96
N SER A 248 1.91 -22.54 9.69
CA SER A 248 0.67 -23.30 9.51
C SER A 248 -0.59 -22.47 9.71
N LYS A 249 -0.48 -21.27 10.31
CA LYS A 249 -1.60 -20.35 10.52
C LYS A 249 -1.89 -19.43 9.31
N TYR A 250 -1.00 -19.33 8.31
CA TYR A 250 -1.20 -18.40 7.18
C TYR A 250 -0.74 -18.90 5.80
N LEU A 251 0.01 -20.00 5.69
CA LEU A 251 0.55 -20.49 4.41
C LEU A 251 -0.48 -21.15 3.46
N LEU A 252 -1.73 -21.35 3.88
CA LEU A 252 -2.75 -22.03 3.06
C LEU A 252 -3.24 -21.24 1.83
N TYR A 253 -2.81 -19.98 1.64
CA TYR A 253 -3.38 -19.08 0.65
C TYR A 253 -2.37 -18.25 -0.17
N CYS A 254 -1.08 -18.57 -0.10
CA CYS A 254 -0.08 -17.99 -1.02
C CYS A 254 -0.12 -18.74 -2.37
N GLN A 255 -1.16 -18.50 -3.16
CA GLN A 255 -1.24 -18.90 -4.58
C GLN A 255 -1.35 -17.66 -5.48
#